data_AF-A0AAX3V2A1-F1
#
_entry.id   AF-A0AAX3V2A1-F1
#
_cell.length_a   1.000
_cell.length_b   1.000
_cell.length_c   1.000
_cell.angle_alpha   90.00
_cell.angle_beta   90.00
_cell.angle_gamma   90.00
#
_symmetry.space_group_name_H-M   'P 1'
#
loop_
_entity.id
_entity.type
_entity.pdbx_description
1 polymer ?
#
loop_
_entity_poly.entity_id
_entity_poly.type
_entity_poly.pdbx_seq_one_letter_code
_entity_poly.pdbx_strand_id
1 'polypeptide(L)'
;MRSTLVEYPCSNQLLADARVTRAGDGVLRYSQLDPSLSELLDIAVHRFSSRVAVEEVDGEQVTFAELWAEASRVAGGLKSRGVEIGDRVAIRVAAGVRWMEACLGVILAGGVPVSVGVHLSDDAADFVIADSGSVLVLDGELPHGVPFIDDGAAPDEMAVLAYTADSSGEMLGVELSNENVLSAIVGILHSRDYGVEGVRNLLVDNDFKSVRQFVHVLATLVVGGTVVLAGDFWRESVHTVDIVTGRPEDLLEPRLLTLGPAARAGSRSVQWIDCSGSPITVEQESKLLTLFPAARHVIGWGKTETCGAGLILPTESAPTHLGSVGIAFGGMEVALYGPDAPGGFGELLCRGPSVTRRYWNSPQATSTRFTQGWFCTHDTAQIDPDGFVRIVERNVA
;
A
#
# COMPACT_ATOMS: atom_id res chain seq x y z
N MET A 1 29.82 16.57 -17.45
CA MET A 1 29.74 15.10 -17.57
C MET A 1 28.32 14.76 -18.01
N ARG A 2 28.12 13.86 -18.98
CA ARG A 2 26.76 13.43 -19.34
C ARG A 2 26.26 12.49 -18.24
N SER A 3 25.13 12.81 -17.62
CA SER A 3 24.47 11.91 -16.67
C SER A 3 24.15 10.59 -17.37
N THR A 4 24.48 9.47 -16.73
CA THR A 4 24.30 8.12 -17.28
C THR A 4 23.17 7.43 -16.52
N LEU A 5 22.34 6.69 -17.24
CA LEU A 5 21.32 5.80 -16.67
C LEU A 5 21.85 4.37 -16.73
N VAL A 6 21.83 3.66 -15.60
CA VAL A 6 22.29 2.27 -15.47
C VAL A 6 21.15 1.44 -14.91
N GLU A 7 20.63 0.51 -15.70
CA GLU A 7 19.55 -0.41 -15.29
C GLU A 7 20.09 -1.59 -14.48
N TYR A 8 19.34 -2.00 -13.46
CA TYR A 8 19.63 -3.15 -12.60
C TYR A 8 18.47 -4.15 -12.72
N PRO A 9 18.48 -5.04 -13.73
CA PRO A 9 17.42 -6.02 -13.89
C PRO A 9 17.39 -6.97 -12.70
N CYS A 10 16.20 -7.33 -12.21
CA CYS A 10 16.05 -8.28 -11.12
C CYS A 10 16.57 -9.66 -11.56
N SER A 11 17.72 -10.06 -11.00
CA SER A 11 18.34 -11.38 -11.23
C SER A 11 17.84 -12.44 -10.26
N ASN A 12 17.08 -12.04 -9.23
CA ASN A 12 16.63 -12.94 -8.18
C ASN A 12 15.38 -13.73 -8.61
N GLN A 13 15.57 -15.03 -8.84
CA GLN A 13 14.50 -15.92 -9.28
C GLN A 13 13.38 -16.11 -8.25
N LEU A 14 13.62 -15.88 -6.95
CA LEU A 14 12.60 -16.04 -5.90
C LEU A 14 11.50 -14.98 -6.01
N LEU A 15 11.84 -13.78 -6.48
CA LEU A 15 10.89 -12.67 -6.62
C LEU A 15 10.47 -12.44 -8.07
N ALA A 16 11.04 -13.20 -9.00
CA ALA A 16 10.58 -13.25 -10.37
C ALA A 16 9.21 -13.93 -10.42
N ASP A 17 8.26 -13.28 -11.08
CA ASP A 17 6.92 -13.81 -11.31
C ASP A 17 6.73 -14.07 -12.80
N ALA A 18 6.51 -15.33 -13.17
CA ALA A 18 6.36 -15.75 -14.57
C ALA A 18 5.13 -15.15 -15.27
N ARG A 19 4.18 -14.58 -14.51
CA ARG A 19 3.00 -13.87 -15.04
C ARG A 19 3.33 -12.47 -15.54
N VAL A 20 4.53 -11.95 -15.25
CA VAL A 20 4.96 -10.62 -15.65
C VAL A 20 5.67 -10.68 -16.99
N THR A 21 5.21 -9.86 -17.94
CA THR A 21 5.74 -9.80 -19.31
C THR A 21 5.95 -8.36 -19.76
N ARG A 22 6.91 -8.11 -20.64
CA ARG A 22 7.17 -6.77 -21.16
C ARG A 22 6.13 -6.39 -22.21
N ALA A 23 5.38 -5.33 -21.95
CA ALA A 23 4.39 -4.79 -22.87
C ALA A 23 5.03 -3.91 -23.96
N GLY A 24 4.23 -3.49 -24.94
CA GLY A 24 4.70 -2.70 -26.09
C GLY A 24 5.24 -1.31 -25.73
N ASP A 25 4.87 -0.78 -24.57
CA ASP A 25 5.41 0.47 -24.00
C ASP A 25 6.75 0.26 -23.26
N GLY A 26 7.25 -0.98 -23.22
CA GLY A 26 8.47 -1.35 -22.52
C GLY A 26 8.30 -1.55 -21.02
N VAL A 27 7.10 -1.38 -20.44
CA VAL A 27 6.85 -1.63 -19.01
C VAL A 27 6.50 -3.11 -18.80
N LEU A 28 7.00 -3.70 -17.71
CA LEU A 28 6.60 -5.03 -17.27
C LEU A 28 5.16 -4.99 -16.73
N ARG A 29 4.30 -5.91 -17.18
CA ARG A 29 2.87 -5.99 -16.79
C ARG A 29 2.43 -7.43 -16.56
N TYR A 30 1.48 -7.61 -15.66
CA TYR A 30 0.85 -8.89 -15.40
C TYR A 30 -0.13 -9.25 -16.52
N SER A 31 -0.06 -10.48 -17.05
CA SER A 31 -0.93 -10.92 -18.15
C SER A 31 -2.29 -11.50 -17.68
N GLN A 32 -2.51 -11.64 -16.38
CA GLN A 32 -3.68 -12.31 -15.76
C GLN A 32 -4.14 -11.58 -14.49
N LEU A 33 -4.31 -10.26 -14.57
CA LEU A 33 -5.01 -9.53 -13.52
C LEU A 33 -6.52 -9.66 -13.75
N ASP A 34 -7.27 -9.62 -12.66
CA ASP A 34 -8.69 -9.26 -12.70
C ASP A 34 -8.84 -7.88 -13.37
N PRO A 35 -9.97 -7.58 -14.03
CA PRO A 35 -10.10 -6.34 -14.79
C PRO A 35 -10.20 -5.10 -13.90
N SER A 36 -10.70 -5.24 -12.66
CA SER A 36 -10.87 -4.14 -11.72
C SER A 36 -10.74 -4.58 -10.26
N LEU A 37 -10.57 -3.59 -9.38
CA LEU A 37 -10.58 -3.81 -7.94
C LEU A 37 -11.94 -4.29 -7.42
N SER A 38 -13.05 -3.82 -8.02
CA SER A 38 -14.40 -4.24 -7.60
C SER A 38 -14.63 -5.72 -7.89
N GLU A 39 -14.19 -6.23 -9.05
CA GLU A 39 -14.33 -7.65 -9.41
C GLU A 39 -13.48 -8.56 -8.51
N LEU A 40 -12.21 -8.18 -8.27
CA LEU A 40 -11.33 -8.94 -7.36
C LEU A 40 -11.94 -9.08 -5.95
N LEU A 41 -12.54 -8.01 -5.45
CA LEU A 41 -13.20 -8.01 -4.14
C LEU A 41 -14.52 -8.79 -4.13
N ASP A 42 -15.30 -8.72 -5.22
CA ASP A 42 -16.54 -9.49 -5.35
C ASP A 42 -16.28 -11.01 -5.27
N ILE A 43 -15.22 -11.48 -5.96
CA ILE A 43 -14.76 -12.87 -5.90
C ILE A 43 -14.37 -13.26 -4.47
N ALA A 44 -13.59 -12.41 -3.79
CA ALA A 44 -13.14 -12.68 -2.42
C ALA A 44 -14.32 -12.74 -1.43
N VAL A 45 -15.25 -11.80 -1.51
CA VAL A 45 -16.43 -11.74 -0.64
C VAL A 45 -17.30 -12.97 -0.81
N HIS A 46 -17.58 -13.39 -2.04
CA HIS A 46 -18.40 -14.57 -2.28
C HIS A 46 -17.74 -15.85 -1.80
N ARG A 47 -16.40 -15.97 -1.99
CA ARG A 47 -15.64 -17.13 -1.54
C ARG A 47 -15.53 -17.23 -0.02
N PHE A 48 -15.37 -16.10 0.65
CA PHE A 48 -15.06 -16.03 2.09
C PHE A 48 -16.18 -15.42 2.94
N SER A 49 -17.41 -15.40 2.42
CA SER A 49 -18.57 -14.68 2.97
C SER A 49 -18.74 -14.73 4.49
N SER A 50 -18.57 -15.91 5.11
CA SER A 50 -18.77 -16.10 6.55
C SER A 50 -17.54 -15.82 7.43
N ARG A 51 -16.39 -15.52 6.85
CA ARG A 51 -15.17 -15.17 7.60
C ARG A 51 -15.23 -13.72 8.05
N VAL A 52 -14.52 -13.40 9.13
CA VAL A 52 -14.32 -12.01 9.56
C VAL A 52 -13.38 -11.32 8.57
N ALA A 53 -13.84 -10.22 7.97
CA ALA A 53 -13.06 -9.42 7.02
C ALA A 53 -12.28 -8.33 7.75
N VAL A 54 -12.94 -7.60 8.64
CA VAL A 54 -12.35 -6.49 9.40
C VAL A 54 -12.74 -6.61 10.86
N GLU A 55 -11.77 -6.40 11.75
CA GLU A 55 -11.92 -6.44 13.20
C GLU A 55 -11.18 -5.26 13.81
N GLU A 56 -11.87 -4.41 14.56
CA GLU A 56 -11.23 -3.45 15.45
C GLU A 56 -10.93 -4.13 16.79
N VAL A 57 -9.68 -4.05 17.27
CA VAL A 57 -9.27 -4.75 18.51
C VAL A 57 -10.19 -4.46 19.69
N ASP A 58 -10.62 -3.20 19.82
CA ASP A 58 -11.45 -2.72 20.93
C ASP A 58 -12.90 -2.40 20.46
N GLY A 59 -13.32 -2.94 19.30
CA GLY A 59 -14.51 -2.46 18.60
C GLY A 59 -15.28 -3.53 17.84
N GLU A 60 -15.85 -3.10 16.71
CA GLU A 60 -16.71 -3.92 15.88
C GLU A 60 -15.93 -4.95 15.05
N GLN A 61 -16.59 -6.06 14.75
CA GLN A 61 -16.11 -7.07 13.80
C GLN A 61 -17.19 -7.29 12.75
N VAL A 62 -16.78 -7.26 11.48
CA VAL A 62 -17.67 -7.51 10.36
C VAL A 62 -17.14 -8.64 9.48
N THR A 63 -18.05 -9.50 9.04
CA THR A 63 -17.76 -10.54 8.06
C THR A 63 -17.60 -9.96 6.66
N PHE A 64 -17.05 -10.76 5.74
CA PHE A 64 -16.99 -10.39 4.31
C PHE A 64 -18.40 -10.07 3.77
N ALA A 65 -19.40 -10.87 4.12
CA ALA A 65 -20.78 -10.64 3.69
C ALA A 65 -21.37 -9.35 4.26
N GLU A 66 -21.13 -9.04 5.54
CA GLU A 66 -21.62 -7.82 6.19
C GLU A 66 -20.95 -6.58 5.61
N LEU A 67 -19.62 -6.59 5.48
CA LEU A 67 -18.84 -5.49 4.91
C LEU A 67 -19.30 -5.17 3.48
N TRP A 68 -19.53 -6.20 2.65
CA TRP A 68 -19.99 -6.01 1.27
C TRP A 68 -21.44 -5.54 1.17
N ALA A 69 -22.33 -6.09 2.01
CA ALA A 69 -23.72 -5.65 2.07
C ALA A 69 -23.81 -4.18 2.50
N GLU A 70 -22.97 -3.75 3.44
CA GLU A 70 -22.94 -2.37 3.89
C GLU A 70 -22.31 -1.45 2.84
N ALA A 71 -21.14 -1.80 2.29
CA ALA A 71 -20.49 -1.03 1.23
C ALA A 71 -21.40 -0.86 0.00
N SER A 72 -22.15 -1.89 -0.41
CA SER A 72 -23.10 -1.76 -1.54
C SER A 72 -24.30 -0.86 -1.22
N ARG A 73 -24.79 -0.83 0.04
CA ARG A 73 -25.77 0.18 0.49
C ARG A 73 -25.19 1.59 0.47
N VAL A 74 -23.92 1.74 0.88
CA VAL A 74 -23.20 3.01 0.82
C VAL A 74 -23.11 3.48 -0.64
N ALA A 75 -22.71 2.60 -1.55
CA ALA A 75 -22.67 2.87 -2.98
C ALA A 75 -24.03 3.34 -3.52
N GLY A 76 -25.11 2.64 -3.14
CA GLY A 76 -26.48 3.05 -3.47
C GLY A 76 -26.84 4.45 -3.01
N GLY A 77 -26.43 4.79 -1.78
CA GLY A 77 -26.58 6.14 -1.22
C GLY A 77 -25.80 7.19 -2.00
N LEU A 78 -24.56 6.88 -2.38
CA LEU A 78 -23.72 7.75 -3.23
C LEU A 78 -24.38 7.99 -4.59
N LYS A 79 -24.91 6.95 -5.25
CA LYS A 79 -25.65 7.10 -6.52
C LYS A 79 -26.87 8.02 -6.35
N SER A 80 -27.63 7.86 -5.26
CA SER A 80 -28.78 8.73 -4.97
C SER A 80 -28.42 10.20 -4.74
N ARG A 81 -27.18 10.47 -4.34
CA ARG A 81 -26.62 11.82 -4.16
C ARG A 81 -25.93 12.35 -5.44
N GLY A 82 -26.00 11.60 -6.54
CA GLY A 82 -25.53 12.04 -7.86
C GLY A 82 -24.08 11.72 -8.18
N VAL A 83 -23.43 10.83 -7.42
CA VAL A 83 -22.08 10.34 -7.77
C VAL A 83 -22.15 9.54 -9.06
N GLU A 84 -21.40 9.94 -10.08
CA GLU A 84 -21.26 9.25 -11.36
C GLU A 84 -19.96 8.41 -11.42
N ILE A 85 -19.83 7.59 -12.46
CA ILE A 85 -18.63 6.77 -12.66
C ILE A 85 -17.43 7.70 -12.92
N GLY A 86 -16.31 7.47 -12.23
CA GLY A 86 -15.10 8.28 -12.31
C GLY A 86 -15.10 9.53 -11.42
N ASP A 87 -16.20 9.82 -10.72
CA ASP A 87 -16.25 10.94 -9.78
C ASP A 87 -15.38 10.66 -8.54
N ARG A 88 -14.66 11.68 -8.08
CA ARG A 88 -13.87 11.60 -6.86
C ARG A 88 -14.77 11.84 -5.64
N VAL A 89 -14.59 11.05 -4.60
CA VAL A 89 -15.29 11.22 -3.32
C VAL A 89 -14.27 11.27 -2.20
N ALA A 90 -14.23 12.39 -1.48
CA ALA A 90 -13.33 12.58 -0.36
C ALA A 90 -13.84 11.83 0.87
N ILE A 91 -12.96 11.08 1.53
CA ILE A 91 -13.27 10.31 2.73
C ILE A 91 -12.51 10.94 3.90
N ARG A 92 -13.24 11.63 4.77
CA ARG A 92 -12.74 12.27 6.01
C ARG A 92 -13.42 11.63 7.22
N VAL A 93 -13.39 10.31 7.27
CA VAL A 93 -13.92 9.49 8.36
C VAL A 93 -12.75 8.97 9.20
N ALA A 94 -12.93 8.82 10.51
CA ALA A 94 -11.93 8.18 11.37
C ALA A 94 -11.66 6.74 10.91
N ALA A 95 -10.43 6.27 11.11
CA ALA A 95 -10.04 4.90 10.85
C ALA A 95 -10.95 3.89 11.57
N GLY A 96 -11.32 2.82 10.88
CA GLY A 96 -12.18 1.76 11.43
C GLY A 96 -12.93 1.01 10.33
N VAL A 97 -13.83 0.12 10.75
CA VAL A 97 -14.77 -0.60 9.87
C VAL A 97 -15.53 0.38 8.98
N ARG A 98 -15.99 1.49 9.58
CA ARG A 98 -16.73 2.55 8.88
C ARG A 98 -15.94 3.21 7.75
N TRP A 99 -14.63 3.37 7.91
CA TRP A 99 -13.78 3.89 6.84
C TRP A 99 -13.68 2.89 5.69
N MET A 100 -13.58 1.59 6.01
CA MET A 100 -13.58 0.52 5.02
C MET A 100 -14.88 0.45 4.23
N GLU A 101 -16.03 0.56 4.91
CA GLU A 101 -17.35 0.63 4.28
C GLU A 101 -17.49 1.84 3.35
N ALA A 102 -17.00 3.00 3.79
CA ALA A 102 -16.97 4.20 2.96
C ALA A 102 -16.12 4.01 1.71
N CYS A 103 -14.87 3.55 1.88
CA CYS A 103 -13.92 3.36 0.78
C CYS A 103 -14.43 2.36 -0.26
N LEU A 104 -14.88 1.18 0.21
CA LEU A 104 -15.48 0.17 -0.66
C LEU A 104 -16.77 0.66 -1.29
N GLY A 105 -17.61 1.41 -0.57
CA GLY A 105 -18.82 2.00 -1.11
C GLY A 105 -18.54 2.99 -2.24
N VAL A 106 -17.48 3.80 -2.15
CA VAL A 106 -17.05 4.66 -3.27
C VAL A 106 -16.66 3.82 -4.49
N ILE A 107 -15.83 2.79 -4.29
CA ILE A 107 -15.38 1.91 -5.37
C ILE A 107 -16.58 1.22 -6.04
N LEU A 108 -17.50 0.67 -5.24
CA LEU A 108 -18.71 0.00 -5.73
C LEU A 108 -19.70 0.96 -6.41
N ALA A 109 -19.63 2.26 -6.15
CA ALA A 109 -20.41 3.26 -6.88
C ALA A 109 -19.84 3.60 -8.27
N GLY A 110 -18.66 3.04 -8.61
CA GLY A 110 -17.84 3.43 -9.76
C GLY A 110 -17.04 4.72 -9.52
N GLY A 111 -17.00 5.21 -8.28
CA GLY A 111 -16.27 6.42 -7.90
C GLY A 111 -14.82 6.14 -7.53
N VAL A 112 -14.04 7.21 -7.37
CA VAL A 112 -12.63 7.19 -6.97
C VAL A 112 -12.50 7.69 -5.53
N PRO A 113 -12.13 6.84 -4.55
CA PRO A 113 -11.89 7.27 -3.19
C PRO A 113 -10.66 8.19 -3.11
N VAL A 114 -10.83 9.30 -2.38
CA VAL A 114 -9.76 10.23 -2.01
C VAL A 114 -9.63 10.25 -0.49
N SER A 115 -8.57 9.67 0.05
CA SER A 115 -8.33 9.66 1.50
C SER A 115 -7.94 11.05 1.98
N VAL A 116 -8.73 11.62 2.89
CA VAL A 116 -8.42 12.90 3.56
C VAL A 116 -8.25 12.63 5.05
N GLY A 117 -6.98 12.57 5.49
CA GLY A 117 -6.66 12.23 6.88
C GLY A 117 -7.32 13.19 7.87
N VAL A 118 -7.97 12.65 8.90
CA VAL A 118 -8.67 13.44 9.93
C VAL A 118 -7.74 14.32 10.77
N HIS A 119 -6.44 14.06 10.73
CA HIS A 119 -5.39 14.82 11.43
C HIS A 119 -4.68 15.85 10.55
N LEU A 120 -5.04 15.95 9.25
CA LEU A 120 -4.56 17.06 8.43
C LEU A 120 -5.06 18.39 9.01
N SER A 121 -4.27 19.45 8.85
CA SER A 121 -4.76 20.80 9.11
C SER A 121 -5.96 21.08 8.19
N ASP A 122 -6.87 21.93 8.64
CA ASP A 122 -8.04 22.27 7.82
C ASP A 122 -7.63 22.84 6.45
N ASP A 123 -6.59 23.69 6.40
CA ASP A 123 -6.05 24.22 5.14
C ASP A 123 -5.57 23.11 4.19
N ALA A 124 -4.91 22.07 4.70
CA ALA A 124 -4.41 20.97 3.88
C ALA A 124 -5.56 20.06 3.43
N ALA A 125 -6.55 19.80 4.30
CA ALA A 125 -7.74 19.04 3.96
C ALA A 125 -8.57 19.76 2.88
N ASP A 126 -8.79 21.06 3.04
CA ASP A 126 -9.53 21.90 2.09
C ASP A 126 -8.82 21.95 0.73
N PHE A 127 -7.49 22.04 0.72
CA PHE A 127 -6.70 21.95 -0.51
C PHE A 127 -6.93 20.60 -1.22
N VAL A 128 -6.79 19.48 -0.52
CA VAL A 128 -6.97 18.14 -1.11
C VAL A 128 -8.38 17.96 -1.66
N ILE A 129 -9.41 18.37 -0.91
CA ILE A 129 -10.81 18.28 -1.34
C ILE A 129 -11.05 19.12 -2.61
N ALA A 130 -10.52 20.35 -2.64
CA ALA A 130 -10.67 21.24 -3.78
C ALA A 130 -9.91 20.77 -5.02
N ASP A 131 -8.62 20.42 -4.89
CA ASP A 131 -7.77 20.01 -6.02
C ASP A 131 -8.20 18.66 -6.61
N SER A 132 -8.62 17.71 -5.75
CA SER A 132 -9.15 16.43 -6.23
C SER A 132 -10.42 16.60 -7.05
N GLY A 133 -11.11 17.73 -6.91
CA GLY A 133 -12.42 17.99 -7.49
C GLY A 133 -13.47 16.99 -7.01
N SER A 134 -13.40 16.60 -5.73
CA SER A 134 -14.33 15.66 -5.14
C SER A 134 -15.76 16.21 -5.19
N VAL A 135 -16.70 15.43 -5.73
CA VAL A 135 -18.11 15.85 -5.88
C VAL A 135 -18.89 15.72 -4.57
N LEU A 136 -18.37 14.93 -3.64
CA LEU A 136 -18.93 14.70 -2.32
C LEU A 136 -17.80 14.49 -1.30
N VAL A 137 -18.04 14.91 -0.06
CA VAL A 137 -17.19 14.64 1.10
C VAL A 137 -17.97 13.76 2.08
N LEU A 138 -17.35 12.68 2.54
CA LEU A 138 -17.85 11.81 3.60
C LEU A 138 -17.14 12.15 4.91
N ASP A 139 -17.78 12.98 5.73
CA ASP A 139 -17.28 13.48 7.02
C ASP A 139 -18.27 13.28 8.18
N GLY A 140 -19.44 12.72 7.90
CA GLY A 140 -20.53 12.45 8.85
C GLY A 140 -21.13 11.06 8.62
N GLU A 141 -22.43 10.91 8.81
CA GLU A 141 -23.18 9.67 8.51
C GLU A 141 -23.01 9.22 7.06
N LEU A 142 -22.69 7.93 6.88
CA LEU A 142 -22.55 7.36 5.54
C LEU A 142 -23.90 7.36 4.84
N PRO A 143 -23.95 7.68 3.53
CA PRO A 143 -25.20 7.67 2.78
C PRO A 143 -25.65 6.24 2.51
N HIS A 144 -26.87 5.85 2.88
CA HIS A 144 -27.42 4.54 2.51
C HIS A 144 -28.52 4.65 1.46
N GLY A 145 -28.54 3.71 0.52
CA GLY A 145 -29.57 3.60 -0.52
C GLY A 145 -29.85 2.15 -0.91
N VAL A 146 -30.53 1.97 -2.04
CA VAL A 146 -30.71 0.65 -2.66
C VAL A 146 -29.33 0.11 -3.06
N PRO A 147 -28.92 -1.10 -2.65
CA PRO A 147 -27.60 -1.64 -2.95
C PRO A 147 -27.22 -1.49 -4.42
N PHE A 148 -26.00 -1.04 -4.67
CA PHE A 148 -25.45 -0.80 -6.00
C PHE A 148 -24.01 -1.33 -6.08
N ILE A 149 -23.66 -1.91 -7.24
CA ILE A 149 -22.32 -2.41 -7.55
C ILE A 149 -22.04 -2.05 -9.00
N ASP A 150 -20.96 -1.32 -9.24
CA ASP A 150 -20.37 -1.12 -10.56
C ASP A 150 -19.40 -2.26 -10.88
N ASP A 151 -19.67 -2.96 -11.98
CA ASP A 151 -18.88 -4.08 -12.50
C ASP A 151 -18.18 -3.71 -13.83
N GLY A 152 -18.10 -2.41 -14.17
CA GLY A 152 -17.69 -1.93 -15.48
C GLY A 152 -16.29 -1.31 -15.57
N ALA A 153 -15.58 -1.17 -14.45
CA ALA A 153 -14.30 -0.47 -14.42
C ALA A 153 -13.21 -1.18 -15.25
N ALA A 154 -12.43 -0.40 -16.01
CA ALA A 154 -11.34 -0.92 -16.83
C ALA A 154 -9.98 -0.86 -16.09
N PRO A 155 -8.99 -1.69 -16.50
CA PRO A 155 -7.67 -1.71 -15.86
C PRO A 155 -6.94 -0.36 -15.84
N ASP A 156 -7.11 0.47 -16.86
CA ASP A 156 -6.44 1.77 -16.98
C ASP A 156 -7.24 2.94 -16.36
N GLU A 157 -8.47 2.71 -15.93
CA GLU A 157 -9.25 3.69 -15.17
C GLU A 157 -8.71 3.87 -13.75
N MET A 158 -8.87 5.08 -13.22
CA MET A 158 -8.39 5.45 -11.89
C MET A 158 -9.18 4.69 -10.82
N ALA A 159 -8.48 3.96 -9.95
CA ALA A 159 -9.05 3.25 -8.82
C ALA A 159 -8.92 4.04 -7.51
N VAL A 160 -7.84 4.82 -7.35
CA VAL A 160 -7.57 5.62 -6.15
C VAL A 160 -6.85 6.89 -6.55
N LEU A 161 -7.19 8.00 -5.89
CA LEU A 161 -6.40 9.23 -5.92
C LEU A 161 -5.84 9.49 -4.53
N ALA A 162 -4.52 9.33 -4.39
CA ALA A 162 -3.83 9.48 -3.11
C ALA A 162 -2.99 10.76 -3.11
N TYR A 163 -3.06 11.56 -2.04
CA TYR A 163 -2.23 12.75 -1.92
C TYR A 163 -0.98 12.47 -1.09
N THR A 164 0.14 13.01 -1.55
CA THR A 164 1.42 13.01 -0.84
C THR A 164 1.97 14.42 -0.82
N ALA A 165 2.68 14.79 0.25
CA ALA A 165 3.47 16.02 0.22
C ALA A 165 4.69 15.80 -0.68
N ASP A 166 5.33 16.88 -1.11
CA ASP A 166 6.69 16.85 -1.63
C ASP A 166 7.68 17.47 -0.64
N SER A 167 8.96 17.52 -1.00
CA SER A 167 10.00 18.10 -0.12
C SER A 167 9.80 19.58 0.23
N SER A 168 8.98 20.30 -0.56
CA SER A 168 8.61 21.69 -0.29
C SER A 168 7.34 21.82 0.55
N GLY A 169 6.66 20.69 0.83
CA GLY A 169 5.38 20.63 1.53
C GLY A 169 4.17 20.80 0.61
N GLU A 170 4.37 20.85 -0.71
CA GLU A 170 3.28 20.94 -1.68
C GLU A 170 2.56 19.59 -1.78
N MET A 171 1.24 19.59 -1.69
CA MET A 171 0.44 18.37 -1.80
C MET A 171 0.20 18.03 -3.28
N LEU A 172 0.59 16.83 -3.69
CA LEU A 172 0.46 16.33 -5.05
C LEU A 172 -0.48 15.12 -5.07
N GLY A 173 -1.48 15.15 -5.95
CA GLY A 173 -2.37 14.01 -6.19
C GLY A 173 -1.69 12.98 -7.09
N VAL A 174 -1.58 11.74 -6.63
CA VAL A 174 -1.03 10.61 -7.36
C VAL A 174 -2.17 9.76 -7.88
N GLU A 175 -2.29 9.67 -9.21
CA GLU A 175 -3.32 8.86 -9.85
C GLU A 175 -2.90 7.39 -9.86
N LEU A 176 -3.72 6.51 -9.29
CA LEU A 176 -3.47 5.07 -9.29
C LEU A 176 -4.60 4.37 -10.01
N SER A 177 -4.26 3.71 -11.12
CA SER A 177 -5.21 2.91 -11.91
C SER A 177 -5.53 1.58 -11.22
N ASN A 178 -6.61 0.92 -11.67
CA ASN A 178 -6.93 -0.45 -11.26
C ASN A 178 -5.72 -1.38 -11.46
N GLU A 179 -5.07 -1.32 -12.63
CA GLU A 179 -3.87 -2.09 -12.92
C GLU A 179 -2.74 -1.81 -11.93
N ASN A 180 -2.52 -0.56 -11.50
CA ASN A 180 -1.49 -0.24 -10.52
C ASN A 180 -1.75 -0.92 -9.18
N VAL A 181 -2.99 -0.81 -8.67
CA VAL A 181 -3.39 -1.37 -7.38
C VAL A 181 -3.37 -2.90 -7.42
N LEU A 182 -3.95 -3.51 -8.46
CA LEU A 182 -3.98 -4.95 -8.65
C LEU A 182 -2.57 -5.54 -8.78
N SER A 183 -1.68 -4.87 -9.53
CA SER A 183 -0.28 -5.30 -9.66
C SER A 183 0.46 -5.23 -8.33
N ALA A 184 0.21 -4.20 -7.51
CA ALA A 184 0.79 -4.11 -6.17
C ALA A 184 0.31 -5.26 -5.27
N ILE A 185 -0.99 -5.56 -5.28
CA ILE A 185 -1.58 -6.68 -4.52
C ILE A 185 -0.93 -8.00 -4.94
N VAL A 186 -0.90 -8.31 -6.23
CA VAL A 186 -0.32 -9.56 -6.73
C VAL A 186 1.16 -9.66 -6.41
N GLY A 187 1.92 -8.56 -6.56
CA GLY A 187 3.33 -8.49 -6.21
C GLY A 187 3.58 -8.77 -4.73
N ILE A 188 2.80 -8.15 -3.84
CA ILE A 188 2.88 -8.34 -2.39
C ILE A 188 2.61 -9.81 -2.04
N LEU A 189 1.51 -10.37 -2.54
CA LEU A 189 1.13 -11.77 -2.26
C LEU A 189 2.19 -12.75 -2.75
N HIS A 190 2.76 -12.53 -3.93
CA HIS A 190 3.84 -13.36 -4.48
C HIS A 190 5.11 -13.28 -3.65
N SER A 191 5.53 -12.07 -3.25
CA SER A 191 6.78 -11.87 -2.52
C SER A 191 6.79 -12.42 -1.09
N ARG A 192 5.62 -12.61 -0.50
CA ARG A 192 5.47 -12.96 0.92
C ARG A 192 5.11 -14.41 1.14
N ASP A 193 4.80 -15.16 0.08
CA ASP A 193 4.36 -16.57 0.16
C ASP A 193 3.49 -16.81 1.41
N TYR A 194 2.42 -16.02 1.56
CA TYR A 194 1.63 -16.03 2.80
C TYR A 194 1.05 -17.41 3.13
N GLY A 195 1.14 -18.38 2.22
CA GLY A 195 1.03 -19.80 2.51
C GLY A 195 -0.34 -20.30 2.95
N VAL A 196 -1.27 -19.41 3.31
CA VAL A 196 -2.59 -19.79 3.84
C VAL A 196 -3.67 -18.78 3.46
N GLU A 197 -4.85 -19.30 3.15
CA GLU A 197 -6.08 -18.52 3.23
C GLU A 197 -6.37 -18.21 4.70
N GLY A 198 -6.94 -17.05 5.00
CA GLY A 198 -7.46 -16.77 6.35
C GLY A 198 -6.45 -16.22 7.35
N VAL A 199 -5.31 -15.69 6.88
CA VAL A 199 -4.36 -14.96 7.75
C VAL A 199 -5.05 -13.84 8.51
N ARG A 200 -4.63 -13.61 9.75
CA ARG A 200 -5.04 -12.44 10.55
C ARG A 200 -3.89 -11.43 10.53
N ASN A 201 -4.11 -10.28 9.92
CA ASN A 201 -3.10 -9.23 9.75
C ASN A 201 -3.45 -7.99 10.59
N LEU A 202 -2.63 -7.74 11.61
CA LEU A 202 -2.73 -6.55 12.45
C LEU A 202 -2.07 -5.34 11.77
N LEU A 203 -2.86 -4.33 11.43
CA LEU A 203 -2.39 -3.03 10.99
C LEU A 203 -2.25 -2.10 12.18
N VAL A 204 -1.01 -1.80 12.55
CA VAL A 204 -0.69 -0.93 13.69
C VAL A 204 -0.89 0.53 13.35
N ASP A 205 -0.45 0.94 12.15
CA ASP A 205 -0.69 2.28 11.63
C ASP A 205 -1.92 2.22 10.71
N ASN A 206 -3.09 2.46 11.28
CA ASN A 206 -4.36 2.28 10.58
C ASN A 206 -5.06 3.60 10.23
N ASP A 207 -4.34 4.71 10.11
CA ASP A 207 -4.94 6.03 9.79
C ASP A 207 -5.39 6.20 8.33
N PHE A 208 -5.23 5.17 7.49
CA PHE A 208 -5.64 5.05 6.08
C PHE A 208 -5.24 6.23 5.16
N LYS A 209 -4.23 7.01 5.57
CA LYS A 209 -3.72 8.14 4.76
C LYS A 209 -2.72 7.70 3.70
N SER A 210 -2.19 6.48 3.81
CA SER A 210 -1.17 5.96 2.92
C SER A 210 -1.70 4.85 2.04
N VAL A 211 -1.40 4.91 0.73
CA VAL A 211 -1.69 3.82 -0.21
C VAL A 211 -1.05 2.49 0.24
N ARG A 212 0.05 2.53 0.99
CA ARG A 212 0.70 1.32 1.56
C ARG A 212 -0.27 0.54 2.45
N GLN A 213 -1.01 1.23 3.33
CA GLN A 213 -2.01 0.60 4.19
C GLN A 213 -3.12 0.01 3.32
N PHE A 214 -3.59 0.77 2.34
CA PHE A 214 -4.64 0.36 1.42
C PHE A 214 -4.30 -0.94 0.68
N VAL A 215 -3.12 -1.06 0.07
CA VAL A 215 -2.73 -2.30 -0.63
C VAL A 215 -2.53 -3.48 0.32
N HIS A 216 -2.09 -3.27 1.56
CA HIS A 216 -1.97 -4.36 2.55
C HIS A 216 -3.33 -4.84 3.06
N VAL A 217 -4.30 -3.94 3.24
CA VAL A 217 -5.69 -4.27 3.56
C VAL A 217 -6.27 -5.13 2.44
N LEU A 218 -6.17 -4.66 1.19
CA LEU A 218 -6.70 -5.38 0.04
C LEU A 218 -6.01 -6.73 -0.15
N ALA A 219 -4.67 -6.79 -0.05
CA ALA A 219 -3.93 -8.06 -0.13
C ALA A 219 -4.37 -9.05 0.95
N THR A 220 -4.72 -8.58 2.15
CA THR A 220 -5.25 -9.44 3.22
C THR A 220 -6.65 -9.95 2.89
N LEU A 221 -7.54 -9.09 2.40
CA LEU A 221 -8.93 -9.45 2.09
C LEU A 221 -9.03 -10.46 0.94
N VAL A 222 -8.20 -10.32 -0.11
CA VAL A 222 -8.29 -11.19 -1.30
C VAL A 222 -7.86 -12.63 -1.05
N VAL A 223 -7.07 -12.88 -0.01
CA VAL A 223 -6.75 -14.25 0.47
C VAL A 223 -7.71 -14.73 1.55
N GLY A 224 -8.83 -14.03 1.76
CA GLY A 224 -9.83 -14.36 2.77
C GLY A 224 -9.36 -14.19 4.20
N GLY A 225 -8.34 -13.35 4.40
CA GLY A 225 -7.78 -12.99 5.69
C GLY A 225 -8.60 -11.91 6.41
N THR A 226 -8.35 -11.78 7.70
CA THR A 226 -8.93 -10.75 8.55
C THR A 226 -7.95 -9.59 8.70
N VAL A 227 -8.41 -8.40 8.38
CA VAL A 227 -7.73 -7.14 8.67
C VAL A 227 -8.07 -6.75 10.11
N VAL A 228 -7.09 -6.83 11.00
CA VAL A 228 -7.23 -6.43 12.40
C VAL A 228 -6.70 -5.00 12.54
N LEU A 229 -7.55 -4.07 12.91
CA LEU A 229 -7.20 -2.66 13.09
C LEU A 229 -6.80 -2.42 14.55
N ALA A 230 -5.59 -1.89 14.75
CA ALA A 230 -5.09 -1.58 16.09
C ALA A 230 -5.96 -0.55 16.82
N GLY A 231 -6.39 -0.89 18.04
CA GLY A 231 -6.90 0.05 19.05
C GLY A 231 -5.82 0.43 20.05
N ASP A 232 -6.19 1.15 21.11
CA ASP A 232 -5.25 1.60 22.17
C ASP A 232 -4.50 0.41 22.81
N PHE A 233 -5.14 -0.76 22.87
CA PHE A 233 -4.64 -1.96 23.53
C PHE A 233 -4.23 -3.10 22.57
N TRP A 234 -3.99 -2.79 21.29
CA TRP A 234 -3.64 -3.79 20.25
C TRP A 234 -2.52 -4.75 20.63
N ARG A 235 -1.60 -4.32 21.48
CA ARG A 235 -0.45 -5.11 21.97
C ARG A 235 -0.88 -6.38 22.68
N GLU A 236 -2.05 -6.35 23.33
CA GLU A 236 -2.62 -7.51 24.00
C GLU A 236 -3.15 -8.52 23.00
N SER A 237 -3.54 -8.09 21.79
CA SER A 237 -4.05 -8.91 20.70
C SER A 237 -2.97 -9.52 19.80
N VAL A 238 -1.68 -9.24 20.05
CA VAL A 238 -0.57 -9.79 19.23
C VAL A 238 -0.56 -11.33 19.20
N HIS A 239 -1.09 -11.98 20.23
CA HIS A 239 -1.20 -13.44 20.29
C HIS A 239 -2.32 -14.03 19.41
N THR A 240 -3.20 -13.20 18.85
CA THR A 240 -4.35 -13.63 18.04
C THR A 240 -4.13 -13.44 16.54
N VAL A 241 -2.94 -12.96 16.13
CA VAL A 241 -2.65 -12.59 14.74
C VAL A 241 -1.44 -13.33 14.20
N ASP A 242 -1.43 -13.50 12.88
CA ASP A 242 -0.35 -14.17 12.14
C ASP A 242 0.69 -13.16 11.63
N ILE A 243 0.21 -11.96 11.29
CA ILE A 243 1.01 -10.90 10.68
C ILE A 243 0.84 -9.63 11.52
N VAL A 244 1.94 -8.92 11.76
CA VAL A 244 1.90 -7.53 12.25
C VAL A 244 2.54 -6.63 11.21
N THR A 245 1.76 -5.68 10.71
CA THR A 245 2.13 -4.72 9.68
C THR A 245 2.17 -3.32 10.29
N GLY A 246 3.26 -2.59 10.07
CA GLY A 246 3.39 -1.24 10.63
C GLY A 246 4.59 -0.47 10.11
N ARG A 247 4.70 0.81 10.52
CA ARG A 247 5.93 1.58 10.35
C ARG A 247 6.93 1.25 11.48
N PRO A 248 8.24 1.40 11.23
CA PRO A 248 9.28 1.22 12.25
C PRO A 248 8.98 1.91 13.59
N GLU A 249 8.50 3.16 13.58
CA GLU A 249 8.19 3.92 14.79
C GLU A 249 7.02 3.34 15.59
N ASP A 250 6.01 2.81 14.90
CA ASP A 250 4.80 2.26 15.53
C ASP A 250 5.06 0.85 16.07
N LEU A 251 5.87 0.06 15.36
CA LEU A 251 6.28 -1.30 15.76
C LEU A 251 7.35 -1.32 16.86
N LEU A 252 8.02 -0.20 17.11
CA LEU A 252 9.07 -0.07 18.13
C LEU A 252 8.74 0.95 19.21
N GLU A 253 7.49 1.41 19.27
CA GLU A 253 7.04 2.32 20.30
C GLU A 253 7.43 1.76 21.69
N PRO A 254 7.95 2.58 22.63
CA PRO A 254 8.46 2.11 23.92
C PRO A 254 7.51 1.20 24.71
N ARG A 255 6.19 1.35 24.52
CA ARG A 255 5.16 0.50 25.14
C ARG A 255 5.15 -0.94 24.63
N LEU A 256 5.57 -1.19 23.38
CA LEU A 256 5.85 -2.55 22.88
C LEU A 256 7.07 -3.16 23.55
N LEU A 257 8.09 -2.37 23.88
CA LEU A 257 9.26 -2.92 24.59
C LEU A 257 8.90 -3.44 25.99
N THR A 258 7.75 -3.02 26.53
CA THR A 258 7.20 -3.43 27.82
C THR A 258 6.05 -4.45 27.69
N LEU A 259 5.96 -5.23 26.60
CA LEU A 259 4.92 -6.27 26.44
C LEU A 259 4.77 -7.11 27.71
N GLY A 260 3.52 -7.23 28.18
CA GLY A 260 3.17 -8.13 29.28
C GLY A 260 3.45 -9.60 28.92
N PRO A 261 3.46 -10.51 29.91
CA PRO A 261 3.84 -11.91 29.68
C PRO A 261 3.03 -12.61 28.57
N ALA A 262 1.72 -12.35 28.48
CA ALA A 262 0.85 -12.91 27.45
C ALA A 262 1.20 -12.38 26.05
N ALA A 263 1.36 -11.07 25.89
CA ALA A 263 1.75 -10.48 24.61
C ALA A 263 3.17 -10.91 24.18
N ARG A 264 4.10 -11.07 25.13
CA ARG A 264 5.44 -11.61 24.85
C ARG A 264 5.43 -13.09 24.45
N ALA A 265 4.50 -13.88 24.98
CA ALA A 265 4.27 -15.23 24.49
C ALA A 265 3.64 -15.21 23.09
N GLY A 266 2.68 -14.31 22.85
CA GLY A 266 2.03 -14.08 21.56
C GLY A 266 2.97 -13.59 20.47
N SER A 267 3.99 -12.79 20.79
CA SER A 267 4.97 -12.35 19.79
C SER A 267 5.77 -13.52 19.19
N ARG A 268 5.73 -14.71 19.81
CA ARG A 268 6.32 -15.94 19.28
C ARG A 268 5.39 -16.72 18.35
N SER A 269 4.08 -16.44 18.35
CA SER A 269 3.13 -17.03 17.42
C SER A 269 2.97 -16.22 16.13
N VAL A 270 3.38 -14.95 16.15
CA VAL A 270 3.44 -14.11 14.94
C VAL A 270 4.41 -14.74 13.94
N GLN A 271 3.92 -14.97 12.73
CA GLN A 271 4.65 -15.60 11.64
C GLN A 271 5.37 -14.58 10.77
N TRP A 272 4.82 -13.36 10.67
CA TRP A 272 5.36 -12.30 9.81
C TRP A 272 5.35 -10.94 10.48
N ILE A 273 6.45 -10.20 10.33
CA ILE A 273 6.53 -8.76 10.59
C ILE A 273 6.74 -8.07 9.25
N ASP A 274 5.79 -7.23 8.88
CA ASP A 274 5.92 -6.34 7.74
C ASP A 274 6.19 -4.91 8.21
N CYS A 275 7.41 -4.45 7.95
CA CYS A 275 7.88 -3.15 8.36
C CYS A 275 8.15 -2.30 7.12
N SER A 276 7.33 -1.29 6.90
CA SER A 276 7.38 -0.45 5.70
C SER A 276 6.76 0.93 5.96
N GLY A 277 6.99 1.88 5.05
CA GLY A 277 6.37 3.21 5.11
C GLY A 277 7.21 4.31 5.77
N SER A 278 8.34 3.99 6.41
CA SER A 278 9.36 4.96 6.82
C SER A 278 10.76 4.34 6.80
N PRO A 279 11.84 5.13 6.81
CA PRO A 279 13.20 4.60 6.89
C PRO A 279 13.42 3.83 8.19
N ILE A 280 13.98 2.61 8.09
CA ILE A 280 14.38 1.81 9.24
C ILE A 280 15.90 1.90 9.45
N THR A 281 16.32 2.10 10.69
CA THR A 281 17.74 2.01 11.07
C THR A 281 18.15 0.58 11.40
N VAL A 282 19.44 0.27 11.27
CA VAL A 282 19.99 -1.05 11.66
C VAL A 282 19.69 -1.39 13.13
N GLU A 283 19.66 -0.40 14.00
CA GLU A 283 19.30 -0.58 15.42
C GLU A 283 17.82 -0.97 15.57
N GLN A 284 16.91 -0.30 14.86
CA GLN A 284 15.49 -0.62 14.85
C GLN A 284 15.23 -2.02 14.28
N GLU A 285 15.88 -2.37 13.17
CA GLU A 285 15.79 -3.70 12.56
C GLU A 285 16.25 -4.78 13.55
N SER A 286 17.37 -4.56 14.24
CA SER A 286 17.87 -5.47 15.29
C SER A 286 16.90 -5.63 16.47
N LYS A 287 16.20 -4.56 16.86
CA LYS A 287 15.17 -4.60 17.91
C LYS A 287 13.95 -5.39 17.47
N LEU A 288 13.47 -5.21 16.23
CA LEU A 288 12.34 -5.99 15.69
C LEU A 288 12.65 -7.48 15.69
N LEU A 289 13.84 -7.87 15.21
CA LEU A 289 14.32 -9.25 15.24
C LEU A 289 14.33 -9.84 16.66
N THR A 290 14.62 -9.02 17.67
CA THR A 290 14.61 -9.43 19.08
C THR A 290 13.20 -9.59 19.65
N LEU A 291 12.26 -8.72 19.24
CA LEU A 291 10.87 -8.74 19.73
C LEU A 291 10.05 -9.89 19.14
N PHE A 292 10.28 -10.19 17.86
CA PHE A 292 9.58 -11.23 17.10
C PHE A 292 10.58 -12.24 16.51
N PRO A 293 11.29 -13.01 17.36
CA PRO A 293 12.39 -13.86 16.92
C PRO A 293 11.97 -15.09 16.10
N ALA A 294 10.67 -15.43 16.13
CA ALA A 294 10.11 -16.53 15.34
C ALA A 294 9.50 -16.05 14.01
N ALA A 295 9.26 -14.75 13.86
CA ALA A 295 8.63 -14.20 12.68
C ALA A 295 9.64 -14.05 11.55
N ARG A 296 9.13 -14.14 10.31
CA ARG A 296 9.82 -13.69 9.11
C ARG A 296 9.70 -12.17 9.03
N HIS A 297 10.84 -11.48 8.95
CA HIS A 297 10.90 -10.02 8.87
C HIS A 297 10.99 -9.60 7.42
N VAL A 298 10.01 -8.80 7.00
CA VAL A 298 9.91 -8.23 5.67
C VAL A 298 10.09 -6.73 5.82
N ILE A 299 11.17 -6.19 5.25
CA ILE A 299 11.39 -4.74 5.19
C ILE A 299 11.03 -4.29 3.77
N GLY A 300 10.04 -3.40 3.67
CA GLY A 300 9.54 -2.90 2.40
C GLY A 300 9.94 -1.44 2.16
N TRP A 301 10.23 -1.11 0.89
CA TRP A 301 10.28 0.26 0.40
C TRP A 301 9.27 0.45 -0.72
N GLY A 302 8.65 1.62 -0.71
CA GLY A 302 7.73 2.10 -1.73
C GLY A 302 7.45 3.59 -1.50
N LYS A 303 6.85 4.21 -2.51
CA LYS A 303 6.29 5.57 -2.44
C LYS A 303 4.82 5.54 -2.83
N THR A 304 4.11 6.65 -2.65
CA THR A 304 2.73 6.76 -3.12
C THR A 304 2.64 6.49 -4.63
N GLU A 305 3.63 7.00 -5.37
CA GLU A 305 3.81 6.82 -6.81
C GLU A 305 4.11 5.39 -7.25
N THR A 306 4.55 4.52 -6.34
CA THR A 306 4.76 3.09 -6.63
C THR A 306 3.61 2.22 -6.14
N CYS A 307 2.48 2.85 -5.77
CA CYS A 307 1.34 2.19 -5.12
C CYS A 307 1.74 1.50 -3.80
N GLY A 308 2.70 2.08 -3.07
CA GLY A 308 3.14 1.57 -1.76
C GLY A 308 4.03 0.32 -1.81
N ALA A 309 4.33 -0.20 -3.01
CA ALA A 309 5.17 -1.40 -3.21
C ALA A 309 6.31 -1.10 -4.21
N GLY A 310 7.51 -1.63 -3.97
CA GLY A 310 8.62 -1.46 -4.91
C GLY A 310 9.81 -2.37 -4.64
N LEU A 311 10.41 -2.25 -3.45
CA LEU A 311 11.54 -3.07 -3.03
C LEU A 311 11.19 -3.83 -1.76
N ILE A 312 11.76 -5.02 -1.62
CA ILE A 312 11.58 -5.88 -0.46
C ILE A 312 12.91 -6.50 -0.07
N LEU A 313 13.26 -6.45 1.21
CA LEU A 313 14.35 -7.23 1.79
C LEU A 313 13.78 -8.56 2.28
N PRO A 314 14.08 -9.69 1.62
CA PRO A 314 13.61 -10.99 2.07
C PRO A 314 14.24 -11.35 3.41
N THR A 315 13.49 -12.08 4.24
CA THR A 315 13.93 -12.49 5.58
C THR A 315 15.26 -13.23 5.55
N GLU A 316 15.48 -14.08 4.55
CA GLU A 316 16.71 -14.89 4.43
C GLU A 316 17.95 -14.02 4.14
N SER A 317 17.74 -12.85 3.54
CA SER A 317 18.81 -11.92 3.16
C SER A 317 19.06 -10.83 4.19
N ALA A 318 18.11 -10.59 5.11
CA ALA A 318 18.21 -9.55 6.12
C ALA A 318 19.48 -9.66 7.00
N PRO A 319 19.92 -10.84 7.48
CA PRO A 319 21.11 -10.95 8.34
C PRO A 319 22.42 -10.49 7.67
N THR A 320 22.51 -10.58 6.35
CA THR A 320 23.70 -10.20 5.57
C THR A 320 23.58 -8.82 4.92
N HIS A 321 22.38 -8.24 4.87
CA HIS A 321 22.09 -6.98 4.18
C HIS A 321 21.36 -5.96 5.07
N LEU A 322 21.65 -5.95 6.38
CA LEU A 322 21.09 -4.95 7.32
C LEU A 322 21.22 -3.51 6.79
N GLY A 323 20.13 -2.75 6.92
CA GLY A 323 20.01 -1.39 6.39
C GLY A 323 19.80 -1.30 4.88
N SER A 324 19.67 -2.42 4.17
CA SER A 324 19.15 -2.47 2.80
C SER A 324 17.64 -2.31 2.81
N VAL A 325 17.09 -1.67 1.77
CA VAL A 325 15.65 -1.70 1.47
C VAL A 325 15.30 -2.86 0.52
N GLY A 326 16.29 -3.68 0.19
CA GLY A 326 16.11 -4.94 -0.51
C GLY A 326 16.23 -4.83 -2.02
N ILE A 327 15.46 -5.65 -2.72
CA ILE A 327 15.52 -5.84 -4.16
C ILE A 327 14.12 -5.67 -4.78
N ALA A 328 14.08 -5.39 -6.08
CA ALA A 328 12.83 -5.18 -6.79
C ALA A 328 11.98 -6.45 -6.90
N PHE A 329 10.65 -6.30 -6.75
CA PHE A 329 9.68 -7.39 -6.85
C PHE A 329 8.43 -6.97 -7.63
N GLY A 330 7.58 -7.94 -7.99
CA GLY A 330 6.26 -7.64 -8.57
C GLY A 330 6.31 -6.97 -9.95
N GLY A 331 7.34 -7.26 -10.75
CA GLY A 331 7.57 -6.60 -12.03
C GLY A 331 8.18 -5.19 -11.93
N MET A 332 8.58 -4.76 -10.74
CA MET A 332 9.37 -3.55 -10.56
C MET A 332 10.76 -3.72 -11.18
N GLU A 333 11.20 -2.70 -11.89
CA GLU A 333 12.55 -2.50 -12.39
C GLU A 333 13.14 -1.28 -11.70
N VAL A 334 14.46 -1.32 -11.47
CA VAL A 334 15.20 -0.17 -10.92
C VAL A 334 16.40 0.20 -11.77
N ALA A 335 16.74 1.48 -11.72
CA ALA A 335 17.92 2.04 -12.35
C ALA A 335 18.56 3.09 -11.45
N LEU A 336 19.85 3.38 -11.68
CA LEU A 336 20.53 4.53 -11.10
C LEU A 336 20.76 5.58 -12.18
N TYR A 337 20.53 6.84 -11.83
CA TYR A 337 20.80 7.98 -12.68
C TYR A 337 21.81 8.93 -12.05
N GLY A 338 22.81 9.35 -12.83
CA GLY A 338 23.82 10.30 -12.39
C GLY A 338 25.20 10.04 -12.99
N PRO A 339 26.21 10.86 -12.64
CA PRO A 339 27.59 10.65 -13.05
C PRO A 339 28.21 9.38 -12.44
N ASP A 340 27.80 9.03 -11.22
CA ASP A 340 28.35 7.91 -10.45
C ASP A 340 27.54 6.60 -10.61
N ALA A 341 26.47 6.61 -11.42
CA ALA A 341 25.61 5.45 -11.64
C ALA A 341 26.38 4.20 -12.10
N PRO A 342 27.40 4.30 -12.99
CA PRO A 342 28.23 3.14 -13.35
C PRO A 342 29.02 2.52 -12.19
N GLY A 343 29.22 3.28 -11.10
CA GLY A 343 29.85 2.82 -9.85
C GLY A 343 28.85 2.28 -8.83
N GLY A 344 27.56 2.17 -9.16
CA GLY A 344 26.52 1.71 -8.24
C GLY A 344 25.98 2.77 -7.30
N PHE A 345 26.15 4.06 -7.60
CA PHE A 345 25.66 5.16 -6.76
C PHE A 345 24.95 6.24 -7.60
N GLY A 346 23.77 6.69 -7.18
CA GLY A 346 23.05 7.74 -7.88
C GLY A 346 21.62 7.93 -7.41
N GLU A 347 20.83 8.66 -8.18
CA GLU A 347 19.39 8.78 -7.96
C GLU A 347 18.71 7.47 -8.35
N LEU A 348 17.90 6.92 -7.44
CA LEU A 348 17.09 5.73 -7.69
C LEU A 348 15.93 6.08 -8.61
N LEU A 349 15.82 5.33 -9.69
CA LEU A 349 14.69 5.38 -10.60
C LEU A 349 13.93 4.05 -10.56
N CYS A 350 12.62 4.11 -10.75
CA CYS A 350 11.75 2.93 -10.75
C CYS A 350 10.85 2.90 -11.99
N ARG A 351 10.54 1.70 -12.48
CA ARG A 351 9.57 1.48 -13.57
C ARG A 351 8.90 0.13 -13.33
N GLY A 352 7.58 0.06 -13.42
CA GLY A 352 6.87 -1.18 -13.19
C GLY A 352 5.36 -1.02 -13.23
N PRO A 353 4.62 -2.12 -13.11
CA PRO A 353 3.17 -2.10 -13.30
C PRO A 353 2.42 -1.41 -12.15
N SER A 354 3.00 -1.34 -10.95
CA SER A 354 2.43 -0.60 -9.82
C SER A 354 2.76 0.90 -9.84
N VAL A 355 3.61 1.37 -10.76
CA VAL A 355 4.04 2.78 -10.82
C VAL A 355 2.96 3.63 -11.49
N THR A 356 2.59 4.74 -10.85
CA THR A 356 1.70 5.76 -11.41
C THR A 356 2.19 6.25 -12.76
N ARG A 357 1.27 6.66 -13.63
CA ARG A 357 1.61 7.23 -14.94
C ARG A 357 1.73 8.75 -14.91
N ARG A 358 1.15 9.42 -13.90
CA ARG A 358 1.09 10.89 -13.81
C ARG A 358 0.59 11.37 -12.44
N TYR A 359 0.83 12.64 -12.18
CA TYR A 359 0.19 13.36 -11.08
C TYR A 359 -1.11 14.04 -11.57
N TRP A 360 -2.14 13.94 -10.74
CA TRP A 360 -3.43 14.60 -10.93
C TRP A 360 -3.25 16.11 -11.03
N ASN A 361 -3.88 16.71 -12.03
CA ASN A 361 -3.92 18.16 -12.24
C ASN A 361 -2.53 18.85 -12.26
N SER A 362 -1.44 18.10 -12.43
CA SER A 362 -0.07 18.64 -12.40
C SER A 362 0.78 18.10 -13.56
N PRO A 363 0.61 18.66 -14.78
CA PRO A 363 1.48 18.35 -15.92
C PRO A 363 2.94 18.67 -15.63
N GLN A 364 3.21 19.70 -14.83
CA GLN A 364 4.56 20.08 -14.42
C GLN A 364 5.20 18.97 -13.59
N ALA A 365 4.57 18.54 -12.48
CA ALA A 365 5.10 17.45 -11.65
C ALA A 365 5.28 16.16 -12.46
N THR A 366 4.30 15.85 -13.33
CA THR A 366 4.41 14.69 -14.23
C THR A 366 5.62 14.78 -15.16
N SER A 367 5.89 15.94 -15.75
CA SER A 367 7.02 16.10 -16.67
C SER A 367 8.39 16.11 -15.98
N THR A 368 8.47 16.55 -14.73
CA THR A 368 9.74 16.66 -13.99
C THR A 368 10.10 15.40 -13.22
N ARG A 369 9.10 14.59 -12.85
CA ARG A 369 9.27 13.35 -12.07
C ARG A 369 9.37 12.09 -12.93
N PHE A 370 9.34 12.23 -14.25
CA PHE A 370 9.53 11.11 -15.16
C PHE A 370 10.59 11.41 -16.21
N THR A 371 11.52 10.47 -16.42
CA THR A 371 12.58 10.56 -17.42
C THR A 371 12.70 9.25 -18.16
N GLN A 372 12.61 9.28 -19.50
CA GLN A 372 12.78 8.07 -20.34
C GLN A 372 11.89 6.87 -19.92
N GLY A 373 10.68 7.14 -19.43
CA GLY A 373 9.74 6.12 -18.95
C GLY A 373 10.03 5.60 -17.53
N TRP A 374 10.98 6.20 -16.83
CA TRP A 374 11.30 5.91 -15.44
C TRP A 374 10.75 6.99 -14.52
N PHE A 375 10.19 6.57 -13.39
CA PHE A 375 9.84 7.46 -12.29
C PHE A 375 11.10 7.85 -11.51
N CYS A 376 11.32 9.16 -11.37
CA CYS A 376 12.38 9.75 -10.56
C CYS A 376 11.95 9.77 -9.09
N THR A 377 12.53 8.88 -8.30
CA THR A 377 12.16 8.79 -6.88
C THR A 377 12.73 9.95 -6.08
N HIS A 378 13.80 10.60 -6.56
CA HIS A 378 14.63 11.54 -5.80
C HIS A 378 15.30 10.97 -4.55
N ASP A 379 15.23 9.66 -4.31
CA ASP A 379 16.04 9.01 -3.29
C ASP A 379 17.45 8.78 -3.85
N THR A 380 18.48 9.18 -3.10
CA THR A 380 19.86 8.82 -3.42
C THR A 380 20.12 7.42 -2.88
N ALA A 381 20.57 6.52 -3.75
CA ALA A 381 20.77 5.12 -3.42
C ALA A 381 22.11 4.57 -3.88
N GLN A 382 22.52 3.50 -3.22
CA GLN A 382 23.58 2.61 -3.65
C GLN A 382 22.97 1.25 -4.00
N ILE A 383 23.35 0.67 -5.15
CA ILE A 383 22.97 -0.68 -5.54
C ILE A 383 24.22 -1.53 -5.65
N ASP A 384 24.26 -2.64 -4.89
CA ASP A 384 25.38 -3.57 -4.92
C ASP A 384 25.31 -4.55 -6.12
N PRO A 385 26.36 -5.33 -6.39
CA PRO A 385 26.37 -6.27 -7.52
C PRO A 385 25.29 -7.36 -7.47
N ASP A 386 24.77 -7.66 -6.27
CA ASP A 386 23.70 -8.64 -6.06
C ASP A 386 22.31 -8.00 -6.22
N GLY A 387 22.25 -6.68 -6.46
CA GLY A 387 21.05 -5.91 -6.74
C GLY A 387 20.39 -5.30 -5.50
N PHE A 388 20.97 -5.45 -4.31
CA PHE A 388 20.39 -4.90 -3.08
C PHE A 388 20.58 -3.39 -3.04
N VAL A 389 19.50 -2.69 -2.74
CA VAL A 389 19.42 -1.24 -2.72
C VAL A 389 19.55 -0.74 -1.28
N ARG A 390 20.46 0.21 -1.04
CA ARG A 390 20.54 0.98 0.20
C ARG A 390 20.19 2.43 -0.08
N ILE A 391 19.23 2.98 0.65
CA ILE A 391 18.90 4.41 0.55
C ILE A 391 19.90 5.18 1.42
N VAL A 392 20.66 6.06 0.79
CA VAL A 392 21.68 6.90 1.44
C VAL A 392 21.06 8.21 1.91
N GLU A 393 20.19 8.79 1.08
CA GLU A 393 19.45 10.00 1.42
C GLU A 393 18.02 9.86 0.89
N ARG A 394 17.05 10.07 1.78
CA ARG A 394 15.64 10.14 1.43
C ARG A 394 15.33 11.59 1.07
N ASN A 395 14.83 11.81 -0.14
CA ASN A 395 14.10 13.03 -0.38
C ASN A 395 12.65 12.76 -0.03
N VAL A 396 12.25 13.23 1.16
CA VAL A 396 10.90 13.04 1.66
C VAL A 396 9.98 13.82 0.72
N ALA A 397 9.12 13.06 0.03
CA ALA A 397 7.85 13.54 -0.47
C ALA A 397 6.82 12.94 0.51
#